data_AF-A0A840FJQ7-F1
#
_entry.id   AF-A0A840FJQ7-F1
#
_cell.length_a   1.000
_cell.length_b   1.000
_cell.length_c   1.000
_cell.angle_alpha   90.00
_cell.angle_beta   90.00
_cell.angle_gamma   90.00
#
_symmetry.space_group_name_H-M   'P 1'
#
loop_
_entity.id
_entity.type
_entity.pdbx_description
1 polymer ?
#
loop_
_entity_poly.entity_id
_entity_poly.type
_entity_poly.pdbx_seq_one_letter_code
_entity_poly.pdbx_strand_id
1 'polypeptide(L)'
;MTTLYLQMTEKLSEHWRANDNAYPQKFVLSPALRAEYVHCLELMTIPGERDMSATKHMGVRIEIDEASPGVMVAADGAEVALR
;
A
#
# COMPACT_ATOMS: atom_id res chain seq x y z
N MET A 1 -9.18 -9.24 12.29
CA MET A 1 -8.65 -7.86 12.22
C MET A 1 -7.51 -7.89 11.23
N THR A 2 -7.79 -7.51 9.97
CA THR A 2 -6.77 -7.45 8.92
C THR A 2 -6.02 -6.13 9.08
N THR A 3 -4.70 -6.16 9.13
CA THR A 3 -3.90 -4.94 9.22
C THR A 3 -3.89 -4.20 7.87
N LEU A 4 -3.69 -2.89 7.87
CA LEU A 4 -3.59 -2.11 6.62
C LEU A 4 -2.52 -2.69 5.67
N TYR A 5 -1.40 -3.18 6.21
CA TYR A 5 -0.35 -3.84 5.43
C TYR A 5 -0.88 -5.06 4.66
N LEU A 6 -1.68 -5.91 5.31
CA LEU A 6 -2.28 -7.09 4.68
C LEU A 6 -3.34 -6.69 3.66
N GLN A 7 -4.18 -5.70 3.97
CA GLN A 7 -5.18 -5.18 3.01
C GLN A 7 -4.52 -4.65 1.73
N MET A 8 -3.44 -3.88 1.86
CA MET A 8 -2.68 -3.40 0.69
C MET A 8 -2.07 -4.55 -0.12
N THR A 9 -1.59 -5.60 0.55
CA THR A 9 -1.02 -6.79 -0.10
C THR A 9 -2.11 -7.57 -0.85
N GLU A 10 -3.30 -7.70 -0.27
CA GLU A 10 -4.46 -8.34 -0.88
C GLU A 10 -4.89 -7.57 -2.14
N LYS A 11 -5.03 -6.24 -2.04
CA LYS A 11 -5.39 -5.39 -3.19
C LYS A 11 -4.35 -5.42 -4.31
N LEU A 12 -3.06 -5.43 -3.97
CA LEU A 12 -2.00 -5.61 -4.94
C LEU A 12 -2.10 -6.97 -5.65
N SER A 13 -2.36 -8.04 -4.89
CA SER A 13 -2.50 -9.40 -5.44
C SER A 13 -3.73 -9.52 -6.35
N GLU A 14 -4.85 -8.90 -5.99
CA GLU A 14 -6.05 -8.81 -6.83
C GLU A 14 -5.77 -8.04 -8.13
N HIS A 15 -5.05 -6.92 -8.03
CA HIS A 15 -4.65 -6.12 -9.19
C HIS A 15 -3.79 -6.92 -10.17
N TRP A 16 -2.75 -7.61 -9.68
CA TRP A 16 -1.90 -8.45 -10.51
C TRP A 16 -2.68 -9.54 -11.24
N ARG A 17 -3.64 -10.19 -10.56
CA ARG A 17 -4.49 -11.22 -11.17
C ARG A 17 -5.38 -10.66 -12.28
N ALA A 18 -5.85 -9.42 -12.15
CA ALA A 18 -6.73 -8.77 -13.10
C ALA A 18 -6.00 -8.03 -14.24
N ASN A 19 -4.70 -7.77 -14.11
CA ASN A 19 -3.94 -6.87 -14.99
C ASN A 19 -2.63 -7.51 -15.51
N ASP A 20 -2.61 -8.82 -15.75
CA ASP A 20 -1.45 -9.55 -16.30
C ASP A 20 -0.14 -9.34 -15.50
N ASN A 21 -0.23 -9.25 -14.18
CA ASN A 21 0.87 -8.92 -13.26
C ASN A 21 1.52 -7.54 -13.50
N ALA A 22 0.85 -6.62 -14.19
CA ALA A 22 1.29 -5.23 -14.27
C ALA A 22 1.26 -4.60 -12.87
N TYR A 23 2.27 -3.80 -12.53
CA TYR A 23 2.29 -3.09 -11.26
C TYR A 23 1.27 -1.94 -11.26
N PRO A 24 0.57 -1.69 -10.15
CA PRO A 24 -0.19 -0.46 -9.98
C PRO A 24 0.78 0.73 -9.93
N GLN A 25 0.28 1.92 -10.27
CA GLN A 25 1.12 3.11 -10.35
C GLN A 25 1.61 3.55 -8.96
N LYS A 26 0.70 3.55 -7.98
CA LYS A 26 0.97 4.03 -6.62
C LYS A 26 -0.14 3.66 -5.63
N PHE A 27 0.18 3.73 -4.35
CA PHE A 27 -0.78 3.87 -3.26
C PHE A 27 -0.83 5.32 -2.81
N VAL A 28 -2.01 5.81 -2.46
CA VAL A 28 -2.21 7.16 -1.91
C VAL A 28 -2.87 7.02 -0.55
N LEU A 29 -2.16 7.39 0.51
CA LEU A 29 -2.60 7.26 1.90
C LEU A 29 -2.77 8.64 2.54
N SER A 30 -3.70 8.76 3.48
CA SER A 30 -3.70 9.90 4.40
C SER A 30 -2.57 9.79 5.43
N PRO A 31 -2.20 10.89 6.11
CA PRO A 31 -1.21 10.85 7.19
C PRO A 31 -1.55 9.82 8.28
N ALA A 32 -2.83 9.68 8.62
CA ALA A 32 -3.29 8.69 9.60
C ALA A 32 -3.08 7.25 9.12
N LEU A 33 -3.47 6.95 7.87
CA LEU A 33 -3.24 5.63 7.27
C LEU A 33 -1.75 5.34 7.10
N ARG A 34 -0.93 6.35 6.83
CA ARG A 34 0.53 6.18 6.77
C ARG A 34 1.10 5.81 8.13
N ALA A 35 0.65 6.45 9.22
CA ALA A 35 1.08 6.08 10.56
C ALA A 35 0.67 4.64 10.91
N GLU A 36 -0.56 4.24 10.56
CA GLU A 36 -1.04 2.86 10.72
C GLU A 36 -0.20 1.87 9.90
N TYR A 37 0.12 2.20 8.65
CA TYR A 37 0.96 1.37 7.78
C TYR A 37 2.36 1.16 8.37
N VAL A 38 3.02 2.23 8.84
CA VAL A 38 4.34 2.16 9.47
C VAL A 38 4.30 1.29 10.71
N HIS A 39 3.29 1.47 11.56
CA HIS A 39 3.12 0.64 12.75
C HIS A 39 2.93 -0.85 12.39
N CYS A 40 2.12 -1.14 11.37
CA CYS A 40 1.96 -2.51 10.87
C CYS A 40 3.28 -3.07 10.31
N LEU A 41 4.04 -2.26 9.59
CA LEU A 41 5.32 -2.65 9.01
C LEU A 41 6.35 -3.01 10.09
N GLU A 42 6.42 -2.24 11.17
CA GLU A 42 7.28 -2.52 12.34
C GLU A 42 6.94 -3.87 12.98
N LEU A 43 5.65 -4.19 13.13
CA LEU A 43 5.20 -5.47 13.67
C LEU A 43 5.51 -6.66 12.76
N MET A 44 5.60 -6.43 11.44
CA MET A 44 5.77 -7.46 10.41
C MET A 44 7.22 -7.64 9.94
N THR A 45 8.16 -6.85 10.48
CA THR A 45 9.55 -6.80 10.02
C THR A 45 10.51 -7.10 11.16
N ILE A 46 11.52 -7.94 10.90
CA ILE A 46 12.61 -8.18 11.84
C ILE A 46 13.55 -6.96 11.82
N PRO A 47 13.96 -6.42 12.99
CA PRO A 47 14.89 -5.29 13.05
C PRO A 47 16.14 -5.52 12.20
N GLY A 48 16.39 -4.65 11.23
CA GLY A 48 17.59 -4.68 10.38
C GLY A 48 17.42 -5.26 8.96
N GLU A 49 16.26 -5.84 8.62
CA GLU A 49 16.08 -6.52 7.32
C GLU A 49 15.33 -5.74 6.23
N ARG A 50 14.65 -4.62 6.53
CA ARG A 50 13.94 -3.84 5.50
C ARG A 50 14.14 -2.34 5.62
N ASP A 51 14.11 -1.70 4.46
CA ASP A 51 14.00 -0.25 4.32
C ASP A 51 12.69 0.24 4.98
N MET A 52 12.81 0.75 6.21
CA MET A 52 11.72 1.35 6.97
C MET A 52 11.32 2.74 6.46
N SER A 53 11.88 3.22 5.34
CA SER A 53 11.45 4.49 4.73
C SER A 53 9.94 4.52 4.51
N ALA A 54 9.29 3.34 4.39
CA ALA A 54 7.86 3.19 4.15
C ALA A 54 7.39 4.03 2.94
N THR A 55 8.31 4.29 2.02
CA THR A 55 8.07 5.03 0.77
C THR A 55 7.48 4.13 -0.30
N LYS A 56 7.59 2.80 -0.10
CA LYS A 56 7.08 1.78 -1.01
C LYS A 56 6.42 0.64 -0.23
N HIS A 57 5.43 0.02 -0.86
CA HIS A 57 4.86 -1.25 -0.47
C HIS A 57 5.12 -2.26 -1.57
N MET A 58 5.94 -3.29 -1.31
CA MET A 58 6.22 -4.37 -2.27
C MET A 58 6.69 -3.87 -3.65
N GLY A 59 7.43 -2.75 -3.69
CA GLY A 59 7.92 -2.12 -4.92
C GLY A 59 7.03 -1.01 -5.48
N VAL A 60 5.77 -0.91 -5.06
CA VAL A 60 4.83 0.15 -5.45
C VAL A 60 5.05 1.38 -4.58
N ARG A 61 5.12 2.57 -5.20
CA ARG A 61 5.30 3.84 -4.49
C ARG A 61 4.09 4.17 -3.60
N ILE A 62 4.35 4.72 -2.42
CA ILE A 62 3.33 5.29 -1.53
C ILE A 62 3.45 6.81 -1.56
N GLU A 63 2.36 7.49 -1.86
CA GLU A 63 2.19 8.94 -1.77
C GLU A 63 1.27 9.31 -0.61
N ILE A 64 1.49 10.50 -0.05
CA ILE A 64 0.70 11.02 1.06
C ILE A 64 -0.15 12.17 0.57
N ASP A 65 -1.45 12.09 0.83
CA ASP A 65 -2.44 13.12 0.51
C ASP A 65 -3.43 13.23 1.69
N GLU A 66 -3.56 14.43 2.26
CA GLU A 66 -4.43 14.68 3.42
C GLU A 66 -5.91 14.39 3.13
N ALA A 67 -6.36 14.57 1.89
CA ALA A 67 -7.74 14.36 1.49
C ALA A 67 -8.01 12.91 1.04
N SER A 68 -6.98 12.07 0.93
CA SER A 68 -7.15 10.71 0.43
C SER A 68 -7.87 9.81 1.44
N PRO A 69 -8.92 9.07 1.02
CA PRO A 69 -9.52 8.04 1.84
C PRO A 69 -8.66 6.76 1.96
N GLY A 70 -7.54 6.68 1.24
CA GLY A 70 -6.71 5.48 1.13
C GLY A 70 -7.07 4.66 -0.11
N VAL A 71 -6.31 4.85 -1.19
CA VAL A 71 -6.56 4.19 -2.48
C VAL A 71 -5.28 3.59 -3.07
N MET A 72 -5.46 2.56 -3.90
CA MET A 72 -4.47 2.08 -4.85
C MET A 72 -4.86 2.57 -6.24
N VAL A 73 -3.93 3.21 -6.93
CA VAL A 73 -4.11 3.61 -8.34
C VAL A 73 -3.58 2.48 -9.21
N ALA A 74 -4.49 1.79 -9.90
CA ALA A 74 -4.19 0.69 -10.81
C ALA A 74 -3.36 1.16 -12.01
N ALA A 75 -2.84 0.21 -12.78
CA ALA A 75 -2.00 0.47 -13.96
C ALA A 75 -2.71 1.36 -15.01
N ASP A 76 -4.02 1.17 -15.18
CA ASP A 76 -4.89 1.94 -16.08
C ASP A 76 -5.36 3.29 -15.50
N GLY A 77 -4.97 3.60 -14.26
CA GLY A 77 -5.37 4.82 -13.55
C GLY A 77 -6.65 4.69 -12.73
N ALA A 78 -7.31 3.52 -12.69
CA ALA A 78 -8.49 3.32 -11.86
C ALA A 78 -8.12 3.34 -10.37
N GLU A 79 -8.92 4.02 -9.55
CA GLU A 79 -8.75 4.04 -8.10
C GLU A 79 -9.49 2.88 -7.46
N VAL A 80 -8.76 2.11 -6.64
CA VAL A 80 -9.28 0.99 -5.87
C VAL A 80 -9.18 1.33 -4.39
N ALA A 81 -10.31 1.36 -3.71
CA ALA A 81 -10.36 1.61 -2.26
C ALA A 81 -9.64 0.50 -1.48
N LEU A 82 -8.88 0.91 -0.46
CA LEU A 82 -8.21 -0.01 0.46
C LEU A 82 -9.14 -0.51 1.58
N ARG A 83 -10.33 0.09 1.73
CA ARG A 83 -11.35 -0.22 2.74
C ARG A 83 -12.74 -0.31 2.11
#